data_AF-A0A1C0VNS1-F1
#
_entry.id   AF-A0A1C0VNS1-F1
#
_cell.length_a   1.000
_cell.length_b   1.000
_cell.length_c   1.000
_cell.angle_alpha   90.00
_cell.angle_beta   90.00
_cell.angle_gamma   90.00
#
_symmetry.space_group_name_H-M   'P 1'
#
loop_
_entity.id
_entity.type
_entity.pdbx_description
1 polymer ?
#
loop_
_entity_poly.entity_id
_entity_poly.type
_entity_poly.pdbx_seq_one_letter_code
_entity_poly.pdbx_strand_id
1 'polypeptide(L)'
;MNGIDWLRTLHTKELLGIKNNCYEFFRYPDDYVIYNNGDFPPDSGIKITYAELKQVLSERPHVPNKAETKRIRQKAAKQKIRSYQSSKF
;
A
#
# COMPACT_ATOMS: atom_id res chain seq x y z
N MET A 1 -11.58 -18.61 -5.65
CA MET A 1 -11.48 -17.16 -5.36
C MET A 1 -10.46 -16.58 -6.33
N ASN A 2 -10.79 -15.51 -7.04
CA ASN A 2 -9.86 -14.91 -8.00
C ASN A 2 -8.83 -14.02 -7.30
N GLY A 3 -7.69 -13.77 -7.95
CA GLY A 3 -6.59 -12.97 -7.39
C GLY A 3 -7.05 -11.59 -6.90
N ILE A 4 -7.78 -10.86 -7.74
CA ILE A 4 -8.34 -9.55 -7.40
C ILE A 4 -9.29 -9.57 -6.20
N ASP A 5 -10.16 -10.58 -6.08
CA ASP A 5 -11.11 -10.69 -4.97
C ASP A 5 -10.38 -10.95 -3.67
N TRP A 6 -9.34 -11.78 -3.71
CA TRP A 6 -8.50 -12.03 -2.55
C TRP A 6 -7.73 -10.78 -2.13
N LEU A 7 -7.14 -10.04 -3.07
CA LEU A 7 -6.49 -8.76 -2.77
C LEU A 7 -7.44 -7.75 -2.09
N ARG A 8 -8.73 -7.76 -2.45
CA ARG A 8 -9.73 -6.89 -1.80
C ARG A 8 -10.04 -7.26 -0.36
N THR A 9 -9.83 -8.52 0.05
CA THR A 9 -9.98 -8.95 1.45
C THR A 9 -8.82 -8.51 2.35
N LEU A 10 -7.66 -8.20 1.76
CA LEU A 10 -6.46 -7.84 2.52
C LEU A 10 -6.49 -6.39 3.03
N HIS A 11 -5.80 -6.18 4.14
CA HIS A 11 -5.56 -4.86 4.68
C HIS A 11 -4.55 -4.08 3.83
N THR A 12 -4.67 -2.74 3.75
CA THR A 12 -3.78 -1.89 2.92
C THR A 12 -2.30 -2.07 3.26
N LYS A 13 -1.95 -2.33 4.52
CA LYS A 13 -0.57 -2.62 4.94
C LYS A 13 -0.02 -3.89 4.29
N GLU A 14 -0.85 -4.93 4.19
CA GLU A 14 -0.48 -6.21 3.58
C GLU A 14 -0.32 -6.05 2.06
N LEU A 15 -1.25 -5.32 1.41
CA LEU A 15 -1.15 -4.99 -0.01
C LEU A 15 0.14 -4.23 -0.35
N LEU A 16 0.55 -3.29 0.50
CA LEU A 16 1.84 -2.59 0.34
C LEU A 16 3.05 -3.51 0.55
N GLY A 17 2.95 -4.46 1.48
CA GLY A 17 3.97 -5.50 1.68
C GLY A 17 4.11 -6.40 0.46
N ILE A 18 2.98 -6.91 -0.06
CA ILE A 18 2.92 -7.70 -1.29
C ILE A 18 3.51 -6.90 -2.44
N LYS A 19 3.11 -5.64 -2.64
CA LYS A 19 3.64 -4.75 -3.69
C LYS A 19 5.17 -4.64 -3.63
N ASN A 20 5.73 -4.46 -2.43
CA ASN A 20 7.16 -4.32 -2.27
C ASN A 20 7.90 -5.63 -2.54
N ASN A 21 7.38 -6.76 -2.05
CA ASN A 21 7.96 -8.09 -2.31
C ASN A 21 7.89 -8.43 -3.79
N CYS A 22 6.75 -8.14 -4.41
CA CYS A 22 6.48 -8.37 -5.82
C CYS A 22 7.32 -7.53 -6.78
N TYR A 23 7.93 -6.42 -6.33
CA TYR A 23 8.85 -5.64 -7.17
C TYR A 23 10.07 -6.44 -7.61
N GLU A 24 10.45 -7.48 -6.85
CA GLU A 24 11.54 -8.39 -7.21
C GLU A 24 11.10 -9.51 -8.17
N PHE A 25 9.80 -9.80 -8.24
CA PHE A 25 9.25 -10.92 -8.99
C PHE A 25 8.50 -10.54 -10.27
N PHE A 26 7.92 -9.34 -10.37
CA PHE A 26 7.29 -8.84 -11.59
C PHE A 26 8.34 -8.24 -12.51
N ARG A 27 8.99 -9.08 -13.32
CA ARG A 27 10.01 -8.65 -14.29
C ARG A 27 9.37 -8.06 -15.55
N TYR A 28 8.15 -8.48 -15.86
CA TYR A 28 7.37 -8.01 -17.01
C TYR A 28 5.96 -7.50 -16.59
N PRO A 29 5.34 -6.60 -17.39
CA PRO A 29 4.02 -6.04 -17.08
C PRO A 29 2.90 -7.09 -16.99
N ASP A 30 3.03 -8.17 -17.75
CA ASP A 30 2.08 -9.29 -17.82
C ASP A 30 2.47 -10.47 -16.93
N ASP A 31 3.55 -10.32 -16.12
CA ASP A 31 3.92 -11.35 -15.18
C ASP A 31 2.84 -11.50 -14.10
N TYR A 32 2.71 -12.74 -13.66
CA TYR A 32 1.93 -13.09 -12.50
C TYR A 32 2.85 -13.71 -11.46
N VAL A 33 2.54 -13.47 -10.19
CA VAL A 33 3.19 -14.14 -9.07
C VAL A 33 2.18 -15.08 -8.45
N ILE A 34 2.61 -16.30 -8.15
CA ILE A 34 1.84 -17.21 -7.29
C ILE A 34 2.21 -16.83 -5.86
N TYR A 35 1.33 -16.08 -5.21
CA TYR A 35 1.54 -15.70 -3.82
C TYR A 35 1.07 -16.82 -2.90
N ASN A 36 2.00 -17.37 -2.13
CA ASN A 36 1.73 -18.34 -1.08
C ASN A 36 2.26 -17.81 0.26
N ASN A 37 1.36 -17.56 1.21
CA ASN A 37 1.69 -17.07 2.55
C ASN A 37 1.78 -18.18 3.61
N GLY A 38 1.85 -19.44 3.18
CA GLY A 38 1.73 -20.63 4.05
C GLY A 38 0.29 -21.11 4.25
N ASP A 39 -0.70 -20.31 3.83
CA ASP A 39 -2.13 -20.69 3.85
C ASP A 39 -2.50 -21.67 2.72
N PHE A 40 -1.61 -21.86 1.74
CA PHE A 40 -1.81 -22.74 0.60
C PHE A 40 -0.81 -23.90 0.63
N PRO A 41 -1.21 -25.10 0.17
CA PRO A 41 -0.28 -26.21 -0.05
C PRO A 41 1.00 -25.78 -0.80
N PRO A 42 2.14 -26.44 -0.58
CA PRO A 42 3.35 -26.22 -1.37
C PRO A 42 3.03 -26.27 -2.87
N ASP A 43 3.63 -25.38 -3.65
CA ASP A 43 3.37 -25.19 -5.10
C ASP A 43 1.97 -24.74 -5.50
N SER A 44 1.15 -24.35 -4.53
CA SER A 44 -0.15 -23.71 -4.77
C SER A 44 -0.18 -22.31 -4.16
N GLY A 45 -1.07 -21.46 -4.66
CA GLY A 45 -1.20 -20.08 -4.17
C GLY A 45 -2.16 -19.29 -5.02
N ILE A 46 -2.24 -18.00 -4.74
CA ILE A 46 -3.12 -17.10 -5.48
C ILE A 46 -2.31 -16.40 -6.56
N LYS A 47 -2.74 -16.62 -7.81
CA LYS A 47 -2.22 -15.92 -8.97
C LYS A 47 -2.64 -14.45 -8.89
N ILE A 48 -1.67 -13.57 -8.73
CA ILE A 48 -1.87 -12.12 -8.74
C ILE A 48 -0.99 -11.48 -9.81
N THR A 49 -1.55 -10.52 -10.52
CA THR A 49 -0.82 -9.67 -11.46
C THR A 49 -0.52 -8.32 -10.84
N TYR A 50 0.52 -7.65 -11.35
CA TYR A 50 0.83 -6.29 -10.90
C TYR A 50 -0.29 -5.30 -11.22
N ALA A 51 -1.03 -5.54 -12.31
CA ALA A 51 -2.19 -4.74 -12.70
C ALA A 51 -3.33 -4.82 -11.67
N GLU A 52 -3.69 -6.03 -11.24
CA GLU A 52 -4.72 -6.24 -10.21
C GLU A 52 -4.32 -5.57 -8.88
N LEU A 53 -3.06 -5.69 -8.49
CA LEU A 53 -2.55 -5.07 -7.27
C LEU A 53 -2.60 -3.54 -7.33
N LYS A 54 -2.22 -2.94 -8.46
CA LYS A 54 -2.35 -1.49 -8.69
C LYS A 54 -3.80 -1.04 -8.65
N GLN A 55 -4.71 -1.80 -9.28
CA GLN A 55 -6.13 -1.49 -9.27
C GLN A 55 -6.68 -1.45 -7.84
N VAL A 56 -6.46 -2.51 -7.06
CA VAL A 56 -6.95 -2.57 -5.67
C VAL A 56 -6.34 -1.46 -4.82
N LEU A 57 -5.05 -1.13 -4.99
CA LEU A 57 -4.43 -0.02 -4.26
C LEU A 57 -5.01 1.35 -4.65
N SER A 58 -5.43 1.55 -5.90
CA SER A 58 -6.07 2.79 -6.36
C SER A 58 -7.49 2.98 -5.81
N GLU A 59 -8.18 1.89 -5.47
CA GLU A 59 -9.50 1.92 -4.83
C GLU A 59 -9.43 2.34 -3.34
N ARG A 60 -8.23 2.29 -2.73
CA ARG A 60 -8.05 2.58 -1.30
C ARG A 60 -7.74 4.06 -1.05
N PRO A 61 -8.05 4.58 0.16
CA PRO A 61 -7.60 5.91 0.57
C PRO A 61 -6.08 6.03 0.49
N HIS A 62 -5.59 7.20 0.07
CA HIS A 62 -4.15 7.48 -0.01
C HIS A 62 -3.48 7.30 1.35
N VAL A 63 -2.41 6.51 1.38
CA VAL A 63 -1.55 6.32 2.56
C VAL A 63 -0.27 7.12 2.37
N PRO A 64 -0.05 8.19 3.13
CA PRO A 64 1.14 9.02 3.00
C PRO A 64 2.41 8.21 3.24
N ASN A 65 3.39 8.34 2.34
CA ASN A 65 4.71 7.75 2.55
C ASN A 65 5.49 8.49 3.66
N LYS A 66 6.70 8.00 3.99
CA LYS A 66 7.54 8.58 5.05
C LYS A 66 7.87 10.06 4.80
N ALA A 67 8.13 10.44 3.54
CA ALA A 67 8.45 11.81 3.17
C ALA A 67 7.22 12.73 3.26
N GLU A 68 6.07 12.27 2.79
CA GLU A 68 4.79 12.97 2.91
C GLU A 68 4.39 13.16 4.37
N THR A 69 4.52 12.10 5.18
CA THR A 69 4.28 12.15 6.62
C THR A 69 5.16 13.19 7.30
N LYS A 70 6.44 13.28 6.94
CA LYS A 70 7.36 14.31 7.44
C LYS A 70 6.87 15.72 7.08
N ARG A 71 6.45 15.94 5.83
CA ARG A 71 5.91 17.24 5.37
C ARG A 71 4.63 17.61 6.10
N ILE A 72 3.71 16.66 6.29
CA ILE A 72 2.45 16.85 7.04
C ILE A 72 2.76 17.29 8.48
N ARG A 73 3.67 16.61 9.17
CA ARG A 73 4.10 16.97 10.53
C ARG A 73 4.70 18.37 10.61
N GLN A 74 5.57 18.72 9.67
CA GLN A 74 6.16 20.06 9.61
C GLN A 74 5.11 21.15 9.37
N LYS A 75 4.13 20.90 8.49
CA LYS A 75 3.03 21.83 8.23
C LYS A 75 2.15 22.01 9.47
N ALA A 76 1.82 20.92 10.16
CA ALA A 76 1.04 20.95 11.39
C ALA A 76 1.76 21.72 12.52
N ALA A 77 3.07 21.51 12.67
CA ALA A 77 3.89 22.25 13.64
C ALA A 77 3.89 23.76 13.37
N LYS A 78 4.06 24.17 12.10
CA LYS A 78 3.98 25.58 11.70
C LYS A 78 2.61 26.19 11.96
N GLN A 79 1.51 25.46 11.69
CA GLN A 79 0.15 25.93 11.99
C GLN A 79 -0.07 26.12 13.49
N LYS A 80 0.39 25.18 14.33
CA LYS A 80 0.28 25.27 15.79
C LYS A 80 1.03 26.48 16.37
N ILE A 81 2.20 26.80 15.83
CA ILE A 81 2.96 27.99 16.23
C ILE A 81 2.18 29.26 15.86
N ARG A 82 1.65 29.32 14.62
CA ARG A 82 0.88 30.47 14.15
C ARG A 82 -0.39 30.70 14.97
N SER A 83 -1.12 29.64 15.32
CA SER A 83 -2.33 29.77 16.14
C SER A 83 -2.00 30.27 17.55
N TYR A 84 -0.92 29.78 18.17
CA TYR A 84 -0.47 30.25 19.48
C TYR A 84 -0.06 31.73 19.47
N GLN A 85 0.66 32.17 18.44
CA GLN A 85 1.01 33.58 18.27
C GLN A 85 -0.24 34.46 18.08
N SER A 86 -1.20 34.00 17.28
CA SER A 86 -2.46 34.73 17.07
C SER A 86 -3.34 34.81 18.31
N SER A 87 -3.25 33.85 19.24
CA SER A 87 -4.02 33.86 20.49
C SER A 87 -3.40 34.71 21.61
N LYS A 88 -2.18 35.21 21.41
CA LYS A 88 -1.47 36.08 22.37
C LYS A 88 -1.72 37.57 22.15
N PHE A 89 -2.40 37.92 21.06
CA PHE A 89 -2.90 39.27 20.76
C PHE A 89 -4.43 39.26 20.90
#